data_AF-A0A438D7G7-F1
#
_entry.id   AF-A0A438D7G7-F1
#
_cell.length_a   1.000
_cell.length_b   1.000
_cell.length_c   1.000
_cell.angle_alpha   90.00
_cell.angle_beta   90.00
_cell.angle_gamma   90.00
#
_symmetry.space_group_name_H-M   'P 1'
#
loop_
_entity.id
_entity.type
_entity.pdbx_description
1 polymer ?
#
loop_
_entity_poly.entity_id
_entity_poly.type
_entity_poly.pdbx_seq_one_letter_code
_entity_poly.pdbx_strand_id
1 'polypeptide(L)'
;MTVLVNDTPTEFFSTFRGLRQGDLLSPYLFVLIMEVFSNLISRAEEKGFIKGFKVMGRRGEGVSVSHLLSADDTFLFCEDNRDQLEFWKWVVICFEVVSGLKINMQKSEIILVGVVEDVDTAAAVFGCKVGNLPTTYLGLPLGAPHNSCRVWDVVKERFKGKLATWKKQYLSKGGRLTLINSTLSNLLIYFILLFVIPRKVRLRLEKIQREFLWGDLEERRKIHLVRWTVICKDKRHGGLGLRHLKEEGGWTTREVRESYGMGLWKDIRKGWEEFVLRTSIRIGNGRRTRFWWDIWVGDSKLKDFFPLLFRITTHNSAVVADLWGRQGDGGRGWEVHFKRSFQDWELEEVTRFLDHISAVKVQEGEDSLFWKIERRGKFNVKSYYRCSLCKENEESADHILIHCGAREEKESGLEIGAYLFFLVYLGKAKPKNVPRGRDVRYLLEEPLFSVSS
;
A
#
# COMPACT_ATOMS: atom_id res chain seq x y z
N MET A 1 24.51 -20.66 22.02
CA MET A 1 23.14 -21.00 21.56
C MET A 1 23.05 -22.52 21.50
N THR A 2 21.89 -23.10 21.79
CA THR A 2 21.61 -24.52 21.63
C THR A 2 20.51 -24.68 20.59
N VAL A 3 20.59 -25.74 19.78
CA VAL A 3 19.54 -26.10 18.81
C VAL A 3 18.89 -27.37 19.32
N LEU A 4 17.57 -27.46 19.21
CA LEU A 4 16.86 -28.70 19.51
C LEU A 4 16.90 -29.58 18.26
N VAL A 5 17.46 -30.77 18.39
CA VAL A 5 17.40 -31.82 17.37
C VAL A 5 16.56 -32.95 17.97
N ASN A 6 15.40 -33.22 17.39
CA ASN A 6 14.41 -34.16 17.94
C ASN A 6 14.09 -33.88 19.43
N ASP A 7 13.76 -32.62 19.74
CA ASP A 7 13.46 -32.14 21.10
C ASP A 7 14.56 -32.33 22.15
N THR A 8 15.77 -32.70 21.72
CA THR A 8 16.94 -32.85 22.58
C THR A 8 17.91 -31.69 22.33
N PRO A 9 18.33 -30.94 23.37
CA PRO A 9 19.26 -29.83 23.20
C PRO A 9 20.65 -30.32 22.81
N THR A 10 21.18 -29.79 21.71
CA THR A 10 22.59 -29.98 21.34
C THR A 10 23.52 -29.29 22.32
N GLU A 11 24.82 -29.59 22.24
CA GLU A 11 25.85 -28.82 22.93
C GLU A 11 25.79 -27.33 22.59
N PHE A 12 26.23 -26.51 23.54
CA PHE A 12 26.32 -25.08 23.37
C PHE A 12 27.42 -24.72 22.37
N PHE A 13 27.04 -24.00 21.32
CA PHE A 13 28.00 -23.38 20.41
C PHE A 13 27.93 -21.86 20.51
N SER A 14 29.08 -21.20 20.30
CA SER A 14 29.19 -19.75 20.23
C SER A 14 28.81 -19.25 18.84
N THR A 15 28.04 -18.16 18.80
CA THR A 15 27.70 -17.47 17.56
C THR A 15 28.57 -16.23 17.43
N PHE A 16 29.47 -16.21 16.45
CA PHE A 16 30.43 -15.11 16.26
C PHE A 16 29.93 -13.99 15.35
N ARG A 17 28.99 -14.29 14.43
CA ARG A 17 28.43 -13.32 13.47
C ARG A 17 26.93 -13.52 13.29
N GLY A 18 26.22 -12.40 13.17
CA GLY A 18 24.80 -12.36 12.87
C GLY A 18 23.91 -12.23 14.11
N LEU A 19 22.75 -11.62 13.89
CA LEU A 19 21.71 -11.44 14.90
C LEU A 19 20.75 -12.64 14.91
N ARG A 20 20.15 -12.92 16.06
CA ARG A 20 19.25 -14.07 16.25
C ARG A 20 17.90 -13.78 15.59
N GLN A 21 17.49 -14.61 14.65
CA GLN A 21 16.17 -14.48 14.06
C GLN A 21 15.09 -14.90 15.07
N GLY A 22 14.05 -14.09 15.21
CA GLY A 22 12.99 -14.27 16.22
C GLY A 22 13.27 -13.63 17.58
N ASP A 23 14.45 -13.04 17.77
CA ASP A 23 14.71 -12.14 18.90
C ASP A 23 14.11 -10.76 18.63
N LEU A 24 13.54 -10.13 19.67
CA LEU A 24 12.81 -8.85 19.56
C LEU A 24 13.74 -7.66 19.32
N LEU A 25 15.00 -7.74 19.79
CA LEU A 25 15.97 -6.65 19.65
C LEU A 25 16.69 -6.67 18.30
N SER A 26 16.87 -7.86 17.73
CA SER A 26 17.58 -8.08 16.47
C SER A 26 17.12 -7.20 15.29
N PRO A 27 15.82 -6.94 15.06
CA PRO A 27 15.37 -6.00 14.02
C PRO A 27 15.86 -4.57 14.24
N TYR A 28 15.84 -4.07 15.48
CA TYR A 28 16.28 -2.71 15.79
C TYR A 28 17.79 -2.54 15.58
N LEU A 29 18.58 -3.52 16.03
CA LEU A 29 20.02 -3.53 15.81
C LEU A 29 20.37 -3.56 14.32
N PHE A 30 19.57 -4.26 13.51
CA PHE A 30 19.75 -4.25 12.07
C PHE A 30 19.44 -2.86 11.46
N VAL A 31 18.37 -2.20 11.89
CA VAL A 31 18.03 -0.83 11.45
C VAL A 31 19.15 0.15 11.78
N LEU A 32 19.76 0.06 12.97
CA LEU A 32 20.90 0.91 13.34
C LEU A 32 22.10 0.75 12.39
N ILE A 33 22.39 -0.49 11.98
CA ILE A 33 23.45 -0.76 10.99
C ILE A 33 23.10 -0.17 9.63
N MET A 34 21.82 -0.27 9.22
CA MET A 34 21.34 0.33 7.97
C MET A 34 21.32 1.86 8.01
N GLU A 35 21.20 2.47 9.19
CA GLU A 35 21.33 3.92 9.35
C GLU A 35 22.76 4.40 9.10
N VAL A 36 23.77 3.61 9.45
CA VAL A 36 25.16 3.87 9.04
C VAL A 36 25.28 3.87 7.51
N PHE A 37 24.59 2.95 6.83
CA PHE A 37 24.58 2.93 5.37
C PHE A 37 23.93 4.19 4.78
N SER A 38 22.76 4.56 5.31
CA SER A 38 22.07 5.80 4.94
C SER A 38 22.95 7.03 5.11
N ASN A 39 23.68 7.14 6.22
CA ASN A 39 24.63 8.23 6.48
C ASN A 39 25.83 8.24 5.53
N LEU A 40 26.33 7.06 5.11
CA LEU A 40 27.40 6.98 4.10
C LEU A 40 26.91 7.52 2.74
N ILE A 41 25.68 7.20 2.36
CA ILE A 41 25.05 7.71 1.13
C ILE A 41 24.85 9.23 1.24
N SER A 42 24.25 9.72 2.33
CA SER A 42 24.03 11.17 2.53
C SER A 42 25.33 11.96 2.44
N ARG A 43 26.44 11.48 3.02
CA ARG A 43 27.76 12.13 2.90
C ARG A 43 28.32 12.14 1.48
N ALA A 44 28.07 11.09 0.71
CA ALA A 44 28.48 11.04 -0.69
C ALA A 44 27.65 12.02 -1.54
N GLU A 45 26.37 12.18 -1.22
CA GLU A 45 25.46 13.15 -1.86
C GLU A 45 25.83 14.60 -1.51
N GLU A 46 26.12 14.91 -0.23
CA GLU A 46 26.59 16.21 0.23
C GLU A 46 27.88 16.67 -0.48
N LYS A 47 28.77 15.73 -0.77
CA LYS A 47 30.03 15.99 -1.50
C LYS A 47 29.86 16.01 -3.02
N GLY A 48 28.65 15.75 -3.53
CA GLY A 48 28.34 15.76 -4.95
C GLY A 48 28.87 14.56 -5.74
N PHE A 49 29.31 13.49 -5.06
CA PHE A 49 29.81 12.27 -5.73
C PHE A 49 28.68 11.41 -6.31
N ILE A 50 27.51 11.45 -5.66
CA ILE A 50 26.29 10.78 -6.11
C ILE A 50 25.15 11.79 -6.07
N LYS A 51 24.11 11.54 -6.86
CA LYS A 51 22.93 12.38 -6.90
C LYS A 51 21.68 11.51 -6.86
N GLY A 52 20.79 11.81 -5.91
CA GLY A 52 19.51 11.14 -5.79
C GLY A 52 18.51 11.60 -6.85
N PHE A 53 17.41 10.87 -6.94
CA PHE A 53 16.25 11.26 -7.74
C PHE A 53 15.56 12.45 -7.07
N LYS A 54 15.52 13.61 -7.74
CA LYS A 54 14.82 14.78 -7.22
C LYS A 54 13.34 14.66 -7.51
N VAL A 55 12.55 14.34 -6.49
CA VAL A 55 11.10 14.42 -6.54
C VAL A 55 10.74 15.90 -6.45
N MET A 56 10.50 16.53 -7.61
CA MET A 56 10.12 17.94 -7.65
C MET A 56 8.72 18.12 -7.06
N GLY A 57 8.65 18.83 -5.93
CA GLY A 57 7.41 19.33 -5.41
C GLY A 57 6.90 20.47 -6.29
N ARG A 58 5.60 20.71 -6.23
CA ARG A 58 4.88 21.65 -7.11
C ARG A 58 5.30 23.13 -7.01
N ARG A 59 6.17 23.47 -6.06
CA ARG A 59 6.67 24.83 -5.82
C ARG A 59 8.19 24.96 -6.05
N GLY A 60 8.82 24.01 -6.72
CA GLY A 60 10.26 24.01 -6.99
C GLY A 60 11.14 23.53 -5.82
N GLU A 61 10.59 23.47 -4.60
CA GLU A 61 11.15 22.70 -3.49
C GLU A 61 10.93 21.21 -3.77
N GLY A 62 11.98 20.52 -4.22
CA GLY A 62 11.99 19.08 -4.41
C GLY A 62 12.72 18.37 -3.28
N VAL A 63 12.30 17.15 -2.95
CA VAL A 63 13.04 16.24 -2.06
C VAL A 63 13.94 15.38 -2.92
N SER A 64 15.24 15.34 -2.61
CA SER A 64 16.14 14.35 -3.21
C SER A 64 15.95 13.02 -2.50
N VAL A 65 15.71 11.96 -3.28
CA VAL A 65 15.60 10.59 -2.80
C VAL A 65 16.73 9.80 -3.43
N SER A 66 17.78 9.53 -2.67
CA SER A 66 18.93 8.71 -3.11
C SER A 66 18.72 7.23 -2.83
N HIS A 67 17.94 6.87 -1.80
CA HIS A 67 17.73 5.47 -1.42
C HIS A 67 16.42 5.22 -0.66
N LEU A 68 15.93 3.98 -0.70
CA LEU A 68 14.83 3.46 0.11
C LEU A 68 15.25 2.14 0.75
N LEU A 69 15.06 2.02 2.07
CA LEU A 69 15.48 0.86 2.85
C LEU A 69 14.27 0.15 3.46
N SER A 70 14.17 -1.15 3.25
CA SER A 70 13.22 -2.02 3.95
C SER A 70 13.93 -3.28 4.39
N ALA A 71 14.43 -3.27 5.63
CA ALA A 71 15.33 -4.31 6.12
C ALA A 71 16.49 -4.54 5.14
N ASP A 72 16.66 -5.75 4.62
CA ASP A 72 17.73 -6.14 3.70
C ASP A 72 17.48 -5.76 2.23
N ASP A 73 16.24 -5.38 1.89
CA ASP A 73 15.87 -4.95 0.55
C ASP A 73 16.12 -3.45 0.39
N THR A 74 17.14 -3.10 -0.41
CA THR A 74 17.57 -1.71 -0.60
C THR A 74 17.36 -1.26 -2.05
N PHE A 75 16.67 -0.13 -2.24
CA PHE A 75 16.63 0.59 -3.51
C PHE A 75 17.60 1.75 -3.49
N LEU A 76 18.43 1.86 -4.52
CA LEU A 76 19.28 3.03 -4.76
C LEU A 76 18.88 3.69 -6.07
N PHE A 77 18.87 5.02 -6.06
CA PHE A 77 18.52 5.86 -7.21
C PHE A 77 19.79 6.51 -7.75
N CYS A 78 20.09 6.27 -9.02
CA CYS A 78 21.23 6.85 -9.70
C CYS A 78 20.78 7.50 -11.01
N GLU A 79 21.35 8.66 -11.33
CA GLU A 79 21.26 9.21 -12.68
C GLU A 79 22.10 8.35 -13.64
N ASP A 80 21.76 8.37 -14.93
CA ASP A 80 22.54 7.71 -15.97
C ASP A 80 23.89 8.42 -16.17
N ASN A 81 24.83 8.17 -15.26
CA ASN A 81 26.16 8.75 -15.24
C ASN A 81 27.17 7.70 -14.75
N ARG A 82 28.16 7.40 -15.62
CA ARG A 82 29.18 6.38 -15.36
C ARG A 82 30.06 6.68 -14.15
N ASP A 83 30.41 7.93 -13.92
CA ASP A 83 31.25 8.30 -12.77
C ASP A 83 30.46 8.10 -11.46
N GLN A 84 29.18 8.51 -11.43
CA GLN A 84 28.30 8.28 -10.28
C GLN A 84 28.10 6.79 -9.99
N LEU A 85 28.02 5.96 -11.04
CA LEU A 85 27.88 4.52 -10.93
C LEU A 85 29.08 3.88 -10.20
N GLU A 86 30.29 4.31 -10.52
CA GLU A 86 31.50 3.85 -9.82
C GLU A 86 31.50 4.29 -8.36
N PHE A 87 31.08 5.53 -8.06
CA PHE A 87 30.92 5.98 -6.67
C PHE A 87 29.89 5.16 -5.89
N TRP A 88 28.74 4.83 -6.49
CA TRP A 88 27.75 3.94 -5.88
C TRP A 88 28.33 2.57 -5.54
N LYS A 89 29.09 1.99 -6.47
CA LYS A 89 29.79 0.72 -6.24
C LYS A 89 30.77 0.83 -5.06
N TRP A 90 31.54 1.91 -4.99
CA TRP A 90 32.47 2.14 -3.88
C TRP A 90 31.76 2.30 -2.54
N VAL A 91 30.68 3.08 -2.46
CA VAL A 91 29.87 3.26 -1.24
C VAL A 91 29.38 1.90 -0.72
N VAL A 92 28.86 1.08 -1.62
CA VAL A 92 28.32 -0.25 -1.33
C VAL A 92 29.42 -1.23 -0.88
N ILE A 93 30.58 -1.23 -1.54
CA ILE A 93 31.75 -2.03 -1.12
C ILE A 93 32.28 -1.58 0.25
N CYS A 94 32.41 -0.27 0.47
CA CYS A 94 32.84 0.28 1.76
C CYS A 94 31.90 -0.18 2.88
N PHE A 95 30.59 -0.13 2.66
CA PHE A 95 29.62 -0.62 3.63
C PHE A 95 29.74 -2.12 3.88
N GLU A 96 29.95 -2.94 2.85
CA GLU A 96 30.19 -4.38 2.99
C GLU A 96 31.45 -4.68 3.83
N VAL A 97 32.53 -3.92 3.65
CA VAL A 97 33.77 -4.07 4.42
C VAL A 97 33.56 -3.66 5.89
N VAL A 98 32.89 -2.54 6.14
CA VAL A 98 32.70 -1.98 7.50
C VAL A 98 31.67 -2.79 8.30
N SER A 99 30.54 -3.13 7.69
CA SER A 99 29.46 -3.86 8.38
C SER A 99 29.69 -5.37 8.43
N GLY A 100 30.49 -5.92 7.52
CA GLY A 100 30.64 -7.36 7.32
C GLY A 100 29.43 -8.03 6.66
N LEU A 101 28.41 -7.27 6.25
CA LEU A 101 27.30 -7.75 5.41
C LEU A 101 27.78 -7.99 3.99
N LYS A 102 27.14 -8.91 3.26
CA LYS A 102 27.49 -9.23 1.87
C LYS A 102 26.34 -8.88 0.94
N ILE A 103 26.63 -8.24 -0.18
CA ILE A 103 25.61 -8.03 -1.21
C ILE A 103 25.37 -9.34 -1.95
N ASN A 104 24.10 -9.66 -2.16
CA ASN A 104 23.70 -10.81 -2.94
C ASN A 104 23.58 -10.44 -4.42
N MET A 105 24.71 -10.46 -5.14
CA MET A 105 24.77 -10.11 -6.56
C MET A 105 23.87 -10.97 -7.46
N GLN A 106 23.51 -12.20 -7.03
CA GLN A 106 22.59 -13.07 -7.78
C GLN A 106 21.14 -12.58 -7.71
N LYS A 107 20.77 -11.95 -6.59
CA LYS A 107 19.43 -11.37 -6.41
C LYS A 107 19.38 -9.91 -6.86
N SER A 108 20.47 -9.16 -6.65
CA SER A 108 20.55 -7.75 -7.01
C SER A 108 20.41 -7.55 -8.51
N GLU A 109 19.71 -6.48 -8.90
CA GLU A 109 19.44 -6.15 -10.30
C GLU A 109 19.51 -4.64 -10.53
N ILE A 110 19.94 -4.26 -11.73
CA ILE A 110 19.80 -2.90 -12.26
C ILE A 110 18.60 -2.86 -13.17
N ILE A 111 17.71 -1.92 -12.91
CA ILE A 111 16.47 -1.70 -13.65
C ILE A 111 16.54 -0.31 -14.27
N LEU A 112 16.19 -0.23 -15.54
CA LEU A 112 16.16 1.01 -16.29
C LEU A 112 14.81 1.69 -16.19
N VAL A 113 14.83 3.01 -16.03
CA VAL A 113 13.64 3.85 -16.14
C VAL A 113 13.93 5.05 -17.02
N GLY A 114 13.39 5.02 -18.23
CA GLY A 114 13.64 6.01 -19.28
C GLY A 114 14.43 5.43 -20.47
N VAL A 115 14.91 6.31 -21.34
CA VAL A 115 15.80 5.94 -22.47
C VAL A 115 17.24 6.12 -22.00
N VAL A 116 17.97 5.02 -21.83
CA VAL A 116 19.39 4.95 -21.43
C VAL A 116 20.13 4.17 -22.52
N GLU A 117 21.30 4.64 -22.93
CA GLU A 117 22.01 4.11 -24.11
C GLU A 117 22.80 2.81 -23.82
N ASP A 118 23.27 2.56 -22.60
CA ASP A 118 24.12 1.39 -22.31
C ASP A 118 23.99 0.81 -20.88
N VAL A 119 23.18 -0.24 -20.78
CA VAL A 119 22.72 -0.84 -19.52
C VAL A 119 23.57 -2.03 -19.14
N ASP A 120 24.00 -2.79 -20.14
CA ASP A 120 24.85 -3.94 -19.96
C ASP A 120 26.21 -3.51 -19.40
N THR A 121 26.74 -2.37 -19.84
CA THR A 121 27.94 -1.77 -19.25
C THR A 121 27.70 -1.36 -17.79
N ALA A 122 26.55 -0.76 -17.47
CA ALA A 122 26.24 -0.38 -16.08
C ALA A 122 26.13 -1.61 -15.15
N ALA A 123 25.48 -2.67 -15.64
CA ALA A 123 25.37 -3.96 -14.95
C ALA A 123 26.74 -4.64 -14.77
N ALA A 124 27.62 -4.57 -15.77
CA ALA A 124 28.98 -5.07 -15.68
C ALA A 124 29.83 -4.30 -14.65
N VAL A 125 29.72 -2.97 -14.62
CA VAL A 125 30.41 -2.13 -13.62
C VAL A 125 29.96 -2.50 -12.22
N PHE A 126 28.65 -2.55 -11.96
CA PHE A 126 28.15 -2.85 -10.62
C PHE A 126 28.31 -4.34 -10.25
N GLY A 127 28.31 -5.25 -11.23
CA GLY A 127 28.47 -6.70 -11.08
C GLY A 127 27.16 -7.44 -10.82
N CYS A 128 26.04 -6.91 -11.27
CA CYS A 128 24.70 -7.49 -11.09
C CYS A 128 24.01 -7.74 -12.43
N LYS A 129 22.83 -8.38 -12.41
CA LYS A 129 22.06 -8.67 -13.62
C LYS A 129 21.23 -7.45 -14.04
N VAL A 130 20.91 -7.37 -15.33
CA VAL A 130 19.89 -6.44 -15.83
C VAL A 130 18.50 -6.99 -15.52
N GLY A 131 17.69 -6.19 -14.84
CA GLY A 131 16.28 -6.43 -14.54
C GLY A 131 15.38 -5.57 -15.42
N ASN A 132 14.09 -5.93 -15.47
CA ASN A 132 13.10 -5.24 -16.30
C ASN A 132 11.88 -4.85 -15.47
N LEU A 133 11.27 -3.70 -15.80
CA LEU A 133 9.93 -3.39 -15.31
C LEU A 133 8.85 -4.14 -16.11
N PRO A 134 7.75 -4.57 -15.47
CA PRO A 134 7.50 -4.49 -14.03
C PRO A 134 8.22 -5.58 -13.21
N THR A 135 8.84 -5.21 -12.09
CA THR A 135 9.49 -6.13 -11.13
C THR A 135 8.70 -6.25 -9.83
N THR A 136 9.02 -7.21 -8.96
CA THR A 136 8.37 -7.37 -7.65
C THR A 136 9.24 -6.85 -6.51
N TYR A 137 8.75 -5.89 -5.75
CA TYR A 137 9.40 -5.36 -4.53
C TYR A 137 8.43 -5.34 -3.36
N LEU A 138 8.83 -5.85 -2.20
CA LEU A 138 7.98 -6.01 -1.01
C LEU A 138 6.66 -6.74 -1.31
N GLY A 139 6.68 -7.61 -2.34
CA GLY A 139 5.50 -8.32 -2.82
C GLY A 139 4.54 -7.48 -3.68
N LEU A 140 4.92 -6.28 -4.11
CA LEU A 140 4.18 -5.39 -5.01
C LEU A 140 4.84 -5.29 -6.38
N PRO A 141 4.06 -5.22 -7.46
CA PRO A 141 4.60 -5.01 -8.80
C PRO A 141 4.94 -3.53 -9.02
N LEU A 142 6.23 -3.22 -9.04
CA LEU A 142 6.75 -1.90 -9.38
C LEU A 142 6.72 -1.70 -10.90
N GLY A 143 6.44 -0.47 -11.34
CA GLY A 143 6.38 -0.11 -12.76
C GLY A 143 5.18 -0.67 -13.52
N ALA A 144 4.28 -1.39 -12.86
CA ALA A 144 3.06 -1.86 -13.49
C ALA A 144 2.03 -0.72 -13.64
N PRO A 145 1.27 -0.67 -14.76
CA PRO A 145 0.22 0.33 -14.92
C PRO A 145 -0.82 0.23 -13.78
N HIS A 146 -1.22 1.37 -13.21
CA HIS A 146 -2.13 1.43 -12.06
C HIS A 146 -3.51 0.76 -12.32
N ASN A 147 -3.93 0.67 -13.59
CA ASN A 147 -5.17 0.05 -14.03
C ASN A 147 -5.01 -1.41 -14.50
N SER A 148 -3.79 -1.96 -14.44
CA SER A 148 -3.50 -3.29 -14.97
C SER A 148 -4.12 -4.37 -14.11
N CYS A 149 -4.89 -5.26 -14.74
CA CYS A 149 -5.41 -6.45 -14.06
C CYS A 149 -4.29 -7.42 -13.63
N ARG A 150 -3.11 -7.36 -14.29
CA ARG A 150 -1.99 -8.29 -14.04
C ARG A 150 -1.36 -8.08 -12.66
N VAL A 151 -1.40 -6.85 -12.14
CA VAL A 151 -0.95 -6.50 -10.79
C VAL A 151 -1.62 -7.37 -9.72
N TRP A 152 -2.87 -7.74 -9.96
CA TRP A 152 -3.70 -8.48 -9.02
C TRP A 152 -3.58 -10.00 -9.15
N ASP A 153 -2.83 -10.50 -10.13
CA ASP A 153 -2.63 -11.94 -10.28
C ASP A 153 -1.83 -12.52 -9.10
N VAL A 154 -0.87 -11.77 -8.53
CA VAL A 154 -0.14 -12.17 -7.31
C VAL A 154 -1.10 -12.42 -6.15
N VAL A 155 -2.06 -11.51 -5.94
CA VAL A 155 -3.09 -11.63 -4.90
C VAL A 155 -3.98 -12.83 -5.17
N LYS A 156 -4.41 -13.01 -6.42
CA LYS A 156 -5.24 -14.13 -6.84
C LYS A 156 -4.55 -15.48 -6.61
N GLU A 157 -3.26 -15.59 -6.92
CA GLU A 157 -2.51 -16.81 -6.68
C GLU A 157 -2.27 -17.05 -5.18
N ARG A 158 -2.03 -15.99 -4.37
CA ARG A 158 -2.02 -16.10 -2.90
C ARG A 158 -3.36 -16.59 -2.34
N PHE A 159 -4.48 -16.10 -2.88
CA PHE A 159 -5.82 -16.57 -2.53
C PHE A 159 -5.95 -18.06 -2.80
N LYS A 160 -5.65 -18.49 -4.03
CA LYS A 160 -5.72 -19.91 -4.39
C LYS A 160 -4.80 -20.77 -3.53
N GLY A 161 -3.57 -20.33 -3.28
CA GLY A 161 -2.61 -21.04 -2.43
C GLY A 161 -3.15 -21.26 -1.02
N LYS A 162 -3.68 -20.21 -0.37
CA LYS A 162 -4.32 -20.34 0.96
C LYS A 162 -5.54 -21.25 0.93
N LEU A 163 -6.37 -21.13 -0.10
CA LEU A 163 -7.57 -21.95 -0.27
C LEU A 163 -7.25 -23.42 -0.55
N ALA A 164 -6.16 -23.71 -1.25
CA ALA A 164 -5.69 -25.07 -1.50
C ALA A 164 -5.18 -25.74 -0.23
N THR A 165 -4.52 -24.99 0.67
CA THR A 165 -4.12 -25.50 1.99
C THR A 165 -5.32 -25.83 2.86
N TRP A 166 -6.43 -25.11 2.71
CA TRP A 166 -7.63 -25.34 3.51
C TRP A 166 -8.48 -26.47 2.93
N LYS A 167 -8.45 -27.61 3.60
CA LYS A 167 -9.30 -28.75 3.28
C LYS A 167 -10.78 -28.38 3.51
N LYS A 168 -11.46 -27.94 2.45
CA LYS A 168 -12.89 -27.55 2.46
C LYS A 168 -13.79 -28.57 3.15
N GLN A 169 -13.49 -29.87 3.01
CA GLN A 169 -14.17 -31.00 3.66
C GLN A 169 -14.36 -30.84 5.17
N TYR A 170 -13.36 -30.29 5.87
CA TYR A 170 -13.35 -30.27 7.32
C TYR A 170 -13.81 -28.92 7.89
N LEU A 171 -14.24 -28.00 7.03
CA LEU A 171 -14.63 -26.65 7.42
C LEU A 171 -16.12 -26.45 7.28
N SER A 172 -16.77 -26.14 8.41
CA SER A 172 -18.16 -25.67 8.44
C SER A 172 -18.30 -24.36 7.63
N LYS A 173 -19.52 -24.05 7.16
CA LYS A 173 -19.79 -22.77 6.48
C LYS A 173 -19.36 -21.56 7.32
N GLY A 174 -19.54 -21.64 8.64
CA GLY A 174 -19.06 -20.64 9.60
C GLY A 174 -17.53 -20.54 9.64
N GLY A 175 -16.81 -21.67 9.68
CA GLY A 175 -15.34 -21.67 9.63
C GLY A 175 -14.80 -21.10 8.32
N ARG A 176 -15.42 -21.42 7.18
CA ARG A 176 -15.05 -20.86 5.87
C ARG A 176 -15.31 -19.35 5.82
N LEU A 177 -16.45 -18.89 6.33
CA LEU A 177 -16.78 -17.47 6.45
C LEU A 177 -15.73 -16.73 7.29
N THR A 178 -15.35 -17.28 8.45
CA THR A 178 -14.32 -16.71 9.31
C THR A 178 -12.98 -16.59 8.59
N LEU A 179 -12.54 -17.63 7.88
CA LEU A 179 -11.30 -17.60 7.10
C LEU A 179 -11.34 -16.54 5.99
N ILE A 180 -12.45 -16.41 5.24
CA ILE A 180 -12.59 -15.35 4.23
C ILE A 180 -12.39 -13.96 4.86
N ASN A 181 -13.02 -13.72 6.02
CA ASN A 181 -12.93 -12.43 6.70
C ASN A 181 -11.55 -12.17 7.32
N SER A 182 -10.95 -13.15 7.98
CA SER A 182 -9.71 -12.96 8.74
C SER A 182 -8.42 -13.04 7.90
N THR A 183 -8.46 -13.71 6.74
CA THR A 183 -7.23 -13.95 5.96
C THR A 183 -7.33 -13.41 4.54
N LEU A 184 -8.32 -13.84 3.75
CA LEU A 184 -8.45 -13.37 2.35
C LEU A 184 -8.71 -11.87 2.28
N SER A 185 -9.62 -11.36 3.11
CA SER A 185 -9.90 -9.92 3.15
C SER A 185 -8.69 -9.10 3.59
N ASN A 186 -7.87 -9.63 4.50
CA ASN A 186 -6.65 -8.94 4.98
C ASN A 186 -5.52 -8.95 3.94
N LEU A 187 -5.38 -10.03 3.16
CA LEU A 187 -4.40 -10.08 2.05
C LEU A 187 -4.66 -9.02 0.97
N LEU A 188 -5.92 -8.58 0.84
CA LEU A 188 -6.29 -7.55 -0.11
C LEU A 188 -5.95 -6.14 0.36
N ILE A 189 -5.97 -5.89 1.67
CA ILE A 189 -5.81 -4.54 2.23
C ILE A 189 -4.51 -3.91 1.73
N TYR A 190 -3.40 -4.64 1.79
CA TYR A 190 -2.09 -4.14 1.38
C TYR A 190 -2.05 -3.68 -0.08
N PHE A 191 -2.64 -4.43 -1.02
CA PHE A 191 -2.67 -4.06 -2.44
C PHE A 191 -3.65 -2.93 -2.74
N ILE A 192 -4.78 -2.89 -2.03
CA ILE A 192 -5.83 -1.88 -2.25
C ILE A 192 -5.39 -0.50 -1.76
N LEU A 193 -4.53 -0.44 -0.74
CA LEU A 193 -3.94 0.82 -0.27
C LEU A 193 -3.13 1.52 -1.37
N LEU A 194 -2.62 0.79 -2.35
CA LEU A 194 -1.73 1.31 -3.39
C LEU A 194 -2.34 1.31 -4.79
N PHE A 195 -3.25 0.39 -5.08
CA PHE A 195 -3.83 0.21 -6.41
C PHE A 195 -5.36 0.24 -6.38
N VAL A 196 -5.95 0.96 -7.34
CA VAL A 196 -7.39 0.91 -7.58
C VAL A 196 -7.74 -0.46 -8.17
N ILE A 197 -8.69 -1.18 -7.56
CA ILE A 197 -9.10 -2.50 -8.05
C ILE A 197 -9.94 -2.35 -9.33
N PRO A 198 -9.51 -2.91 -10.48
CA PRO A 198 -10.35 -2.93 -11.66
C PRO A 198 -11.59 -3.80 -11.43
N ARG A 199 -12.75 -3.39 -11.99
CA ARG A 199 -14.02 -4.14 -11.87
C ARG A 199 -13.88 -5.62 -12.22
N LYS A 200 -13.08 -5.95 -13.25
CA LYS A 200 -12.82 -7.33 -13.69
C LYS A 200 -12.10 -8.16 -12.62
N VAL A 201 -11.10 -7.58 -11.95
CA VAL A 201 -10.37 -8.22 -10.84
C VAL A 201 -11.30 -8.43 -9.66
N ARG A 202 -12.05 -7.39 -9.29
CA ARG A 202 -13.03 -7.44 -8.21
C ARG A 202 -13.98 -8.63 -8.35
N LEU A 203 -14.61 -8.75 -9.52
CA LEU A 203 -15.55 -9.84 -9.80
C LEU A 203 -14.89 -11.22 -9.73
N ARG A 204 -13.62 -11.34 -10.14
CA ARG A 204 -12.84 -12.59 -10.05
C ARG A 204 -12.54 -12.96 -8.59
N LEU A 205 -12.15 -11.99 -7.76
CA LEU A 205 -11.89 -12.23 -6.34
C LEU A 205 -13.17 -12.60 -5.57
N GLU A 206 -14.29 -11.90 -5.83
CA GLU A 206 -15.59 -12.26 -5.26
C GLU A 206 -16.07 -13.64 -5.72
N LYS A 207 -15.76 -14.03 -6.96
CA LYS A 207 -16.06 -15.39 -7.46
C LYS A 207 -15.29 -16.43 -6.65
N ILE A 208 -13.99 -16.24 -6.42
CA ILE A 208 -13.16 -17.15 -5.61
C ILE A 208 -13.70 -17.28 -4.18
N GLN A 209 -14.05 -16.17 -3.53
CA GLN A 209 -14.63 -16.17 -2.18
C GLN A 209 -15.98 -16.91 -2.13
N ARG A 210 -16.84 -16.70 -3.14
CA ARG A 210 -18.12 -17.40 -3.28
C ARG A 210 -17.96 -18.90 -3.47
N GLU A 211 -17.06 -19.31 -4.35
CA GLU A 211 -16.78 -20.72 -4.62
C GLU A 211 -16.21 -21.42 -3.38
N PHE A 212 -15.43 -20.72 -2.56
CA PHE A 212 -14.97 -21.27 -1.29
C PHE A 212 -16.09 -21.39 -0.25
N LEU A 213 -16.91 -20.34 -0.09
CA LEU A 213 -18.00 -20.33 0.88
C LEU A 213 -19.06 -21.40 0.59
N TRP A 214 -19.44 -21.55 -0.69
CA TRP A 214 -20.57 -22.39 -1.12
C TRP A 214 -20.17 -23.72 -1.76
N GLY A 215 -18.92 -23.91 -2.17
CA GLY A 215 -18.47 -25.12 -2.86
C GLY A 215 -18.48 -26.37 -1.95
N ASP A 216 -18.53 -27.55 -2.54
CA ASP A 216 -18.50 -28.84 -1.82
C ASP A 216 -17.33 -29.73 -2.30
N LEU A 217 -17.22 -30.95 -1.76
CA LEU A 217 -16.16 -31.91 -2.07
C LEU A 217 -16.20 -32.46 -3.50
N GLU A 218 -17.40 -32.67 -4.03
CA GLU A 218 -17.61 -33.09 -5.40
C GLU A 218 -17.52 -31.87 -6.31
N GLU A 219 -16.84 -31.97 -7.44
CA GLU A 219 -16.66 -30.91 -8.45
C GLU A 219 -17.98 -30.40 -9.10
N ARG A 220 -19.13 -30.69 -8.48
CA ARG A 220 -20.44 -30.17 -8.85
C ARG A 220 -20.56 -28.70 -8.43
N ARG A 221 -20.86 -27.82 -9.39
CA ARG A 221 -21.18 -26.42 -9.12
C ARG A 221 -22.46 -26.34 -8.27
N LYS A 222 -22.32 -26.04 -6.98
CA LYS A 222 -23.45 -25.77 -6.09
C LYS A 222 -24.03 -24.38 -6.39
N ILE A 223 -25.36 -24.28 -6.41
CA ILE A 223 -26.06 -23.01 -6.62
C ILE A 223 -25.78 -22.09 -5.42
N HIS A 224 -25.37 -20.85 -5.70
CA HIS A 224 -25.25 -19.82 -4.67
C HIS A 224 -26.65 -19.41 -4.19
N LEU A 225 -27.08 -20.00 -3.07
CA LEU A 225 -28.45 -19.84 -2.53
C LEU A 225 -28.80 -18.38 -2.20
N VAL A 226 -27.82 -17.57 -1.82
CA VAL A 226 -28.03 -16.19 -1.39
C VAL A 226 -27.20 -15.24 -2.25
N ARG A 227 -27.81 -14.12 -2.69
CA ARG A 227 -27.12 -13.06 -3.43
C ARG A 227 -25.92 -12.55 -2.61
N TRP A 228 -24.78 -12.38 -3.28
CA TRP A 228 -23.54 -11.91 -2.63
C TRP A 228 -23.72 -10.59 -1.89
N THR A 229 -24.48 -9.66 -2.45
CA THR A 229 -24.79 -8.37 -1.84
C THR A 229 -25.55 -8.50 -0.51
N VAL A 230 -26.37 -9.54 -0.33
CA VAL A 230 -27.08 -9.81 0.93
C VAL A 230 -26.13 -10.43 1.94
N ILE A 231 -25.28 -11.36 1.51
CA ILE A 231 -24.25 -11.99 2.36
C ILE A 231 -23.29 -10.94 2.93
N CYS A 232 -22.94 -9.93 2.14
CA CYS A 232 -22.06 -8.86 2.57
C CYS A 232 -22.68 -7.85 3.55
N LYS A 233 -24.02 -7.87 3.75
CA LYS A 233 -24.65 -7.01 4.75
C LYS A 233 -24.21 -7.40 6.16
N ASP A 234 -24.37 -6.47 7.09
CA ASP A 234 -24.18 -6.73 8.52
C ASP A 234 -25.06 -7.89 8.98
N LYS A 235 -24.59 -8.64 9.98
CA LYS A 235 -25.40 -9.64 10.71
C LYS A 235 -26.69 -9.02 11.26
N ARG A 236 -26.64 -7.76 11.72
CA ARG A 236 -27.81 -6.99 12.19
C ARG A 236 -28.87 -6.80 11.10
N HIS A 237 -28.46 -6.79 9.84
CA HIS A 237 -29.33 -6.60 8.67
C HIS A 237 -29.56 -7.91 7.90
N GLY A 238 -29.38 -9.06 8.56
CA GLY A 238 -29.62 -10.39 7.99
C GLY A 238 -28.53 -10.89 7.03
N GLY A 239 -27.36 -10.24 7.00
CA GLY A 239 -26.19 -10.70 6.24
C GLY A 239 -25.20 -11.53 7.08
N LEU A 240 -24.05 -11.86 6.50
CA LEU A 240 -22.96 -12.61 7.17
C LEU A 240 -21.77 -11.73 7.55
N GLY A 241 -21.82 -10.42 7.27
CA GLY A 241 -20.75 -9.47 7.57
C GLY A 241 -19.49 -9.67 6.72
N LEU A 242 -19.63 -10.20 5.50
CA LEU A 242 -18.52 -10.21 4.53
C LEU A 242 -18.29 -8.81 3.97
N ARG A 243 -17.03 -8.40 3.82
CA ARG A 243 -16.72 -7.10 3.20
C ARG A 243 -17.07 -7.13 1.71
N HIS A 244 -17.98 -6.25 1.29
CA HIS A 244 -18.35 -6.14 -0.12
C HIS A 244 -17.28 -5.37 -0.88
N LEU A 245 -16.69 -5.96 -1.93
CA LEU A 245 -15.64 -5.27 -2.68
C LEU A 245 -16.22 -4.11 -3.54
N LYS A 246 -17.55 -3.97 -3.63
CA LYS A 246 -18.26 -3.03 -4.49
C LYS A 246 -18.56 -1.68 -3.86
N GLU A 247 -18.52 -1.54 -2.53
CA GLU A 247 -19.04 -0.31 -1.91
C GLU A 247 -18.34 0.93 -2.47
N GLU A 248 -19.16 1.80 -3.06
CA GLU A 248 -18.85 3.11 -3.63
C GLU A 248 -18.51 4.09 -2.48
N GLY A 249 -17.60 3.68 -1.60
CA GLY A 249 -17.11 4.38 -0.41
C GLY A 249 -15.77 3.81 0.09
N GLY A 250 -15.14 2.92 -0.70
CA GLY A 250 -13.84 2.34 -0.41
C GLY A 250 -13.88 1.31 0.71
N TRP A 251 -12.76 0.59 0.85
CA TRP A 251 -12.49 -0.35 1.93
C TRP A 251 -12.19 0.36 3.24
N THR A 252 -13.10 1.24 3.67
CA THR A 252 -13.00 1.84 4.98
C THR A 252 -13.28 0.75 6.02
N THR A 253 -12.22 0.28 6.70
CA THR A 253 -12.32 -0.66 7.82
C THR A 253 -13.33 -0.09 8.82
N ARG A 254 -14.39 -0.82 9.17
CA ARG A 254 -15.29 -0.36 10.25
C ARG A 254 -14.48 -0.11 11.53
N GLU A 255 -14.98 0.80 12.36
CA GLU A 255 -14.43 1.02 13.70
C GLU A 255 -14.26 -0.34 14.42
N VAL A 256 -13.03 -0.66 14.81
CA VAL A 256 -12.71 -1.93 15.46
C VAL A 256 -13.09 -1.80 16.94
N ARG A 257 -14.22 -2.41 17.32
CA ARG A 257 -14.76 -2.40 18.69
C ARG A 257 -14.27 -3.56 19.57
N GLU A 258 -13.39 -4.40 19.06
CA GLU A 258 -12.83 -5.55 19.80
C GLU A 258 -11.64 -5.13 20.66
N SER A 259 -11.48 -5.80 21.82
CA SER A 259 -10.53 -5.47 22.88
C SER A 259 -9.07 -5.82 22.57
N TYR A 260 -8.79 -6.61 21.52
CA TYR A 260 -7.43 -7.02 21.17
C TYR A 260 -6.89 -6.25 19.95
N GLY A 261 -5.63 -5.80 20.06
CA GLY A 261 -4.88 -5.07 19.05
C GLY A 261 -4.87 -3.56 19.29
N MET A 262 -3.80 -3.06 19.91
CA MET A 262 -3.38 -1.67 19.73
C MET A 262 -2.62 -1.59 18.41
N GLY A 263 -3.13 -0.82 17.47
CA GLY A 263 -2.44 -0.52 16.22
C GLY A 263 -2.75 0.90 15.81
N LEU A 264 -1.72 1.65 15.40
CA LEU A 264 -1.83 3.01 14.88
C LEU A 264 -3.00 3.20 13.89
N TRP A 265 -3.23 2.19 13.03
CA TRP A 265 -4.34 2.18 12.07
C TRP A 265 -5.73 2.12 12.73
N LYS A 266 -5.86 1.49 13.90
CA LYS A 266 -7.09 1.48 14.69
C LYS A 266 -7.41 2.89 15.19
N ASP A 267 -6.42 3.62 15.65
CA ASP A 267 -6.60 4.97 16.21
C ASP A 267 -6.77 6.04 15.11
N ILE A 268 -6.00 5.97 14.02
CA ILE A 268 -6.25 6.77 12.80
C ILE A 268 -7.67 6.50 12.30
N ARG A 269 -8.13 5.25 12.35
CA ARG A 269 -9.48 4.89 11.90
C ARG A 269 -10.58 5.40 12.81
N LYS A 270 -10.40 5.37 14.13
CA LYS A 270 -11.37 5.96 15.09
C LYS A 270 -11.61 7.45 14.76
N GLY A 271 -10.55 8.17 14.41
CA GLY A 271 -10.65 9.58 14.01
C GLY A 271 -11.24 9.84 12.62
N TRP A 272 -11.40 8.82 11.77
CA TRP A 272 -11.77 9.03 10.37
C TRP A 272 -13.18 9.61 10.18
N GLU A 273 -14.17 9.18 10.97
CA GLU A 273 -15.53 9.68 10.84
C GLU A 273 -15.61 11.16 11.23
N GLU A 274 -14.93 11.53 12.32
CA GLU A 274 -14.78 12.91 12.75
C GLU A 274 -14.02 13.77 11.73
N PHE A 275 -12.93 13.24 11.18
CA PHE A 275 -12.18 13.89 10.11
C PHE A 275 -13.06 14.17 8.89
N VAL A 276 -13.81 13.16 8.40
CA VAL A 276 -14.68 13.32 7.22
C VAL A 276 -15.77 14.38 7.45
N LEU A 277 -16.41 14.40 8.63
CA LEU A 277 -17.44 15.40 8.97
C LEU A 277 -16.90 16.84 8.94
N ARG A 278 -15.62 17.00 9.26
CA ARG A 278 -14.91 18.28 9.31
C ARG A 278 -14.24 18.66 7.98
N THR A 279 -14.39 17.81 6.96
CA THR A 279 -14.00 18.10 5.58
C THR A 279 -15.21 18.36 4.70
N SER A 280 -15.06 19.25 3.73
CA SER A 280 -15.95 19.36 2.58
C SER A 280 -15.12 19.42 1.31
N ILE A 281 -15.74 19.18 0.16
CA ILE A 281 -15.08 19.32 -1.14
C ILE A 281 -15.47 20.67 -1.73
N ARG A 282 -14.47 21.49 -2.02
CA ARG A 282 -14.65 22.69 -2.82
C ARG A 282 -14.57 22.30 -4.29
N ILE A 283 -15.69 22.47 -4.99
CA ILE A 283 -15.82 22.09 -6.40
C ILE A 283 -14.98 23.02 -7.28
N GLY A 284 -14.14 22.40 -8.10
CA GLY A 284 -13.51 22.99 -9.28
C GLY A 284 -14.30 22.55 -10.51
N ASN A 285 -13.73 21.64 -11.31
CA ASN A 285 -14.32 21.11 -12.54
C ASN A 285 -15.35 20.00 -12.31
N GLY A 286 -15.53 19.53 -11.07
CA GLY A 286 -16.52 18.53 -10.68
C GLY A 286 -16.24 17.10 -11.13
N ARG A 287 -15.08 16.81 -11.74
CA ARG A 287 -14.76 15.48 -12.31
C ARG A 287 -14.39 14.45 -11.25
N ARG A 288 -13.97 14.87 -10.06
CA ARG A 288 -13.54 14.00 -8.96
C ARG A 288 -14.56 13.95 -7.82
N THR A 289 -15.62 14.74 -7.90
CA THR A 289 -16.65 14.87 -6.86
C THR A 289 -17.91 14.13 -7.26
N ARG A 290 -18.35 13.17 -6.46
CA ARG A 290 -19.60 12.44 -6.68
C ARG A 290 -20.76 13.21 -6.11
N PHE A 291 -21.74 13.51 -6.97
CA PHE A 291 -22.84 14.40 -6.65
C PHE A 291 -23.62 13.97 -5.40
N TRP A 292 -23.98 12.69 -5.28
CA TRP A 292 -24.82 12.21 -4.16
C TRP A 292 -24.03 11.73 -2.93
N TRP A 293 -22.75 11.42 -3.10
CA TRP A 293 -21.98 10.61 -2.13
C TRP A 293 -20.93 11.38 -1.35
N ASP A 294 -20.52 12.55 -1.85
CA ASP A 294 -19.49 13.37 -1.23
C ASP A 294 -20.09 14.64 -0.62
N ILE A 295 -19.44 15.21 0.41
CA ILE A 295 -19.89 16.43 1.09
C ILE A 295 -19.30 17.62 0.36
N TRP A 296 -19.97 18.11 -0.68
CA TRP A 296 -19.52 19.27 -1.48
C TRP A 296 -20.43 20.49 -1.33
N VAL A 297 -21.61 20.30 -0.75
CA VAL A 297 -22.58 21.35 -0.43
C VAL A 297 -23.17 21.07 0.94
N GLY A 298 -23.26 22.11 1.79
CA GLY A 298 -23.70 21.98 3.17
C GLY A 298 -22.77 21.11 4.03
N ASP A 299 -23.35 20.48 5.06
CA ASP A 299 -22.63 19.70 6.07
C ASP A 299 -22.82 18.19 5.98
N SER A 300 -23.63 17.71 5.04
CA SER A 300 -23.94 16.30 4.87
C SER A 300 -24.01 15.91 3.40
N LYS A 301 -24.07 14.60 3.13
CA LYS A 301 -24.20 14.10 1.75
C LYS A 301 -25.62 14.35 1.26
N LEU A 302 -25.77 14.76 0.01
CA LEU A 302 -27.10 14.99 -0.59
C LEU A 302 -28.02 13.77 -0.51
N LYS A 303 -27.48 12.55 -0.58
CA LYS A 303 -28.29 11.32 -0.45
C LYS A 303 -28.92 11.14 0.94
N ASP A 304 -28.26 11.67 1.97
CA ASP A 304 -28.69 11.55 3.36
C ASP A 304 -29.68 12.67 3.70
N PHE A 305 -29.51 13.85 3.08
CA PHE A 305 -30.39 15.00 3.27
C PHE A 305 -31.66 14.94 2.39
N PHE A 306 -31.59 14.35 1.19
CA PHE A 306 -32.72 14.19 0.25
C PHE A 306 -32.90 12.72 -0.19
N PRO A 307 -33.26 11.81 0.73
CA PRO A 307 -33.32 10.37 0.45
C PRO A 307 -34.41 9.99 -0.56
N LEU A 308 -35.52 10.74 -0.62
CA LEU A 308 -36.60 10.49 -1.56
C LEU A 308 -36.17 10.81 -2.99
N LEU A 309 -35.55 11.97 -3.20
CA LEU A 309 -34.99 12.39 -4.50
C LEU A 309 -33.87 11.46 -4.98
N PHE A 310 -33.00 11.02 -4.06
CA PHE A 310 -31.96 10.06 -4.36
C PHE A 310 -32.53 8.73 -4.89
N ARG A 311 -33.64 8.25 -4.34
CA ARG A 311 -34.29 6.99 -4.75
C ARG A 311 -34.82 7.06 -6.19
N ILE A 312 -35.34 8.21 -6.58
CA ILE A 312 -35.95 8.43 -7.91
C ILE A 312 -34.96 9.00 -8.93
N THR A 313 -33.70 9.28 -8.56
CA THR A 313 -32.65 9.72 -9.50
C THR A 313 -32.26 8.63 -10.49
N THR A 314 -31.96 9.03 -11.73
CA THR A 314 -31.51 8.13 -12.81
C THR A 314 -30.03 7.77 -12.67
N HIS A 315 -29.18 8.74 -12.30
CA HIS A 315 -27.73 8.58 -12.16
C HIS A 315 -27.26 8.81 -10.72
N ASN A 316 -27.44 7.81 -9.86
CA ASN A 316 -27.07 7.90 -8.44
C ASN A 316 -25.55 7.85 -8.18
N SER A 317 -24.75 7.54 -9.21
CA SER A 317 -23.29 7.49 -9.17
C SER A 317 -22.63 8.59 -10.01
N ALA A 318 -23.39 9.58 -10.50
CA ALA A 318 -22.85 10.65 -11.34
C ALA A 318 -21.84 11.53 -10.58
N VAL A 319 -20.87 12.07 -11.33
CA VAL A 319 -19.99 13.13 -10.83
C VAL A 319 -20.63 14.49 -11.07
N VAL A 320 -20.20 15.51 -10.31
CA VAL A 320 -20.72 16.88 -10.40
C VAL A 320 -20.58 17.43 -11.82
N ALA A 321 -19.49 17.11 -12.51
CA ALA A 321 -19.26 17.52 -13.89
C ALA A 321 -20.33 17.00 -14.88
N ASP A 322 -20.88 15.82 -14.64
CA ASP A 322 -21.88 15.20 -15.53
C ASP A 322 -23.23 15.89 -15.43
N LEU A 323 -23.51 16.54 -14.29
CA LEU A 323 -24.80 17.16 -13.98
C LEU A 323 -24.74 18.69 -14.10
N TRP A 324 -23.63 19.24 -14.58
CA TRP A 324 -23.43 20.69 -14.78
C TRP A 324 -23.32 21.02 -16.27
N GLY A 325 -24.46 21.35 -16.88
CA GLY A 325 -24.63 21.52 -18.33
C GLY A 325 -24.78 22.96 -18.80
N ARG A 326 -24.85 23.15 -20.12
CA ARG A 326 -25.21 24.44 -20.74
C ARG A 326 -26.73 24.50 -20.87
N GLN A 327 -27.33 25.46 -20.18
CA GLN A 327 -28.75 25.78 -20.32
C GLN A 327 -28.98 26.57 -21.61
N GLY A 328 -30.19 26.46 -22.19
CA GLY A 328 -30.52 27.02 -23.51
C GLY A 328 -30.36 28.55 -23.67
N ASP A 329 -30.21 29.28 -22.57
CA ASP A 329 -29.99 30.74 -22.52
C ASP A 329 -28.49 31.12 -22.43
N GLY A 330 -27.57 30.21 -22.75
CA GLY A 330 -26.12 30.45 -22.63
C GLY A 330 -25.58 30.45 -21.21
N GLY A 331 -26.43 30.33 -20.19
CA GLY A 331 -26.08 30.06 -18.80
C GLY A 331 -25.59 28.61 -18.58
N ARG A 332 -24.82 28.38 -17.51
CA ARG A 332 -24.54 27.02 -17.01
C ARG A 332 -25.46 26.70 -15.84
N GLY A 333 -26.04 25.51 -15.81
CA GLY A 333 -27.03 25.11 -14.81
C GLY A 333 -26.96 23.63 -14.45
N TRP A 334 -27.68 23.26 -13.38
CA TRP A 334 -27.78 21.89 -12.91
C TRP A 334 -28.81 21.10 -13.76
N GLU A 335 -28.39 19.97 -14.31
CA GLU A 335 -29.21 19.03 -15.07
C GLU A 335 -29.31 17.70 -14.32
N VAL A 336 -30.25 17.62 -13.37
CA VAL A 336 -30.47 16.40 -12.58
C VAL A 336 -31.67 15.63 -13.14
N HIS A 337 -31.41 14.41 -13.63
CA HIS A 337 -32.46 13.56 -14.22
C HIS A 337 -33.07 12.59 -13.20
N PHE A 338 -34.41 12.55 -13.19
CA PHE A 338 -35.22 11.66 -12.36
C PHE A 338 -36.00 10.66 -13.22
N LYS A 339 -36.26 9.47 -12.67
CA LYS A 339 -36.92 8.34 -13.34
C LYS A 339 -38.42 8.57 -13.60
N ARG A 340 -39.03 9.52 -12.89
CA ARG A 340 -40.45 9.87 -13.00
C ARG A 340 -40.65 11.34 -12.66
N SER A 341 -41.80 11.88 -13.06
CA SER A 341 -42.28 13.18 -12.61
C SER A 341 -42.49 13.22 -11.09
N PHE A 342 -42.40 14.41 -10.51
CA PHE A 342 -42.64 14.66 -9.10
C PHE A 342 -44.14 14.63 -8.80
N GLN A 343 -44.48 14.20 -7.59
CA GLN A 343 -45.83 14.33 -7.04
C GLN A 343 -45.95 15.66 -6.29
N ASP A 344 -47.17 16.16 -6.08
CA ASP A 344 -47.41 17.48 -5.48
C ASP A 344 -46.76 17.62 -4.09
N TRP A 345 -46.80 16.55 -3.28
CA TRP A 345 -46.18 16.54 -1.95
C TRP A 345 -44.64 16.46 -1.95
N GLU A 346 -44.01 16.19 -3.10
CA GLU A 346 -42.54 16.16 -3.26
C GLU A 346 -41.99 17.51 -3.74
N LEU A 347 -42.83 18.42 -4.24
CA LEU A 347 -42.42 19.69 -4.84
C LEU A 347 -41.68 20.62 -3.86
N GLU A 348 -42.08 20.63 -2.59
CA GLU A 348 -41.40 21.42 -1.56
C GLU A 348 -39.97 20.91 -1.31
N GLU A 349 -39.78 19.59 -1.29
CA GLU A 349 -38.46 18.97 -1.13
C GLU A 349 -37.57 19.19 -2.35
N VAL A 350 -38.15 19.14 -3.56
CA VAL A 350 -37.46 19.46 -4.82
C VAL A 350 -36.99 20.92 -4.83
N THR A 351 -37.83 21.85 -4.41
CA THR A 351 -37.49 23.27 -4.35
C THR A 351 -36.31 23.49 -3.39
N ARG A 352 -36.41 22.92 -2.18
CA ARG A 352 -35.33 22.97 -1.18
C ARG A 352 -34.03 22.34 -1.71
N PHE A 353 -34.11 21.27 -2.48
CA PHE A 353 -32.96 20.63 -3.11
C PHE A 353 -32.30 21.52 -4.16
N LEU A 354 -33.07 22.12 -5.05
CA LEU A 354 -32.56 23.02 -6.10
C LEU A 354 -31.94 24.28 -5.49
N ASP A 355 -32.54 24.85 -4.46
CA ASP A 355 -31.98 25.97 -3.70
C ASP A 355 -30.64 25.58 -3.04
N HIS A 356 -30.56 24.36 -2.52
CA HIS A 356 -29.35 23.87 -1.87
C HIS A 356 -28.18 23.75 -2.85
N ILE A 357 -28.40 23.17 -4.03
CA ILE A 357 -27.33 22.97 -5.03
C ILE A 357 -27.02 24.25 -5.81
N SER A 358 -27.99 25.14 -6.02
CA SER A 358 -27.78 26.39 -6.79
C SER A 358 -26.81 27.36 -6.11
N ALA A 359 -26.64 27.24 -4.78
CA ALA A 359 -25.66 27.99 -4.01
C ALA A 359 -24.21 27.75 -4.46
N VAL A 360 -23.94 26.64 -5.17
CA VAL A 360 -22.59 26.25 -5.59
C VAL A 360 -22.49 26.26 -7.11
N LYS A 361 -21.45 26.92 -7.63
CA LYS A 361 -21.13 26.97 -9.06
C LYS A 361 -19.84 26.22 -9.35
N VAL A 362 -19.85 25.40 -10.40
CA VAL A 362 -18.67 24.68 -10.91
C VAL A 362 -17.73 25.68 -11.59
N GLN A 363 -16.44 25.67 -11.21
CA GLN A 363 -15.42 26.62 -11.65
C GLN A 363 -14.37 25.93 -12.55
N GLU A 364 -13.51 26.71 -13.20
CA GLU A 364 -12.34 26.16 -13.88
C GLU A 364 -11.23 25.83 -12.87
N GLY A 365 -10.80 24.55 -12.81
CA GLY A 365 -9.77 24.06 -11.88
C GLY A 365 -10.06 22.64 -11.39
N GLU A 366 -9.16 22.02 -10.64
CA GLU A 366 -9.45 20.71 -10.01
C GLU A 366 -10.18 20.86 -8.67
N ASP A 367 -11.07 19.91 -8.39
CA ASP A 367 -11.73 19.74 -7.09
C ASP A 367 -10.72 19.62 -5.95
N SER A 368 -11.01 20.20 -4.79
CA SER A 368 -10.08 20.24 -3.66
C SER A 368 -10.77 20.01 -2.31
N LEU A 369 -10.06 19.37 -1.38
CA LEU A 369 -10.55 19.17 -0.02
C LEU A 369 -10.43 20.48 0.77
N PHE A 370 -11.49 20.84 1.47
CA PHE A 370 -11.60 22.02 2.33
C PHE A 370 -11.76 21.57 3.79
N TRP A 371 -10.85 22.05 4.64
CA TRP A 371 -10.89 21.82 6.08
C TRP A 371 -11.74 22.87 6.78
N LYS A 372 -12.89 22.46 7.33
CA LYS A 372 -13.90 23.39 7.87
C LYS A 372 -13.47 24.16 9.12
N ILE A 373 -12.49 23.66 9.87
CA ILE A 373 -12.08 24.26 11.15
C ILE A 373 -11.24 25.53 10.94
N GLU A 374 -10.34 25.49 9.96
CA GLU A 374 -9.40 26.59 9.73
C GLU A 374 -9.97 27.55 8.69
N ARG A 375 -9.87 28.86 8.96
CA ARG A 375 -10.37 29.91 8.04
C ARG A 375 -9.75 29.82 6.63
N ARG A 376 -8.51 29.30 6.55
CA ARG A 376 -7.79 29.12 5.27
C ARG A 376 -8.20 27.85 4.52
N GLY A 377 -9.05 27.00 5.10
CA GLY A 377 -9.50 25.76 4.47
C GLY A 377 -8.44 24.67 4.36
N LYS A 378 -7.26 24.85 4.96
CA LYS A 378 -6.15 23.89 4.89
C LYS A 378 -6.13 23.04 6.14
N PHE A 379 -5.91 21.74 5.96
CA PHE A 379 -5.75 20.83 7.07
C PHE A 379 -4.50 21.19 7.88
N ASN A 380 -4.65 21.22 9.20
CA ASN A 380 -3.56 21.37 10.15
C ASN A 380 -3.76 20.36 11.28
N VAL A 381 -2.73 19.57 11.56
CA VAL A 381 -2.72 18.56 12.63
C VAL A 381 -3.08 19.21 13.98
N LYS A 382 -2.54 20.38 14.29
CA LYS A 382 -2.85 21.12 15.53
C LYS A 382 -4.34 21.47 15.64
N SER A 383 -4.96 21.84 14.53
CA SER A 383 -6.40 22.18 14.48
C SER A 383 -7.30 20.95 14.64
N TYR A 384 -6.86 19.80 14.13
CA TYR A 384 -7.53 18.52 14.30
C TYR A 384 -7.52 18.07 15.75
N TYR A 385 -6.34 18.05 16.39
CA TYR A 385 -6.21 17.67 17.79
C TYR A 385 -6.93 18.64 18.73
N ARG A 386 -6.82 19.96 18.52
CA ARG A 386 -7.56 20.95 19.32
C ARG A 386 -9.08 20.70 19.27
N CYS A 387 -9.59 20.26 18.12
CA CYS A 387 -11.02 20.05 17.98
C CYS A 387 -11.51 18.67 18.45
N SER A 388 -10.62 17.67 18.47
CA SER A 388 -10.92 16.29 18.90
C SER A 388 -10.70 16.11 20.42
N LEU A 389 -9.72 16.81 21.02
CA LEU A 389 -9.35 16.71 22.45
C LEU A 389 -10.24 17.54 23.39
N CYS A 390 -11.06 18.47 22.90
CA CYS A 390 -11.97 19.25 23.76
C CYS A 390 -13.13 18.45 24.38
N LYS A 391 -13.13 17.11 24.27
CA LYS A 391 -14.12 16.25 24.94
C LYS A 391 -13.57 15.40 26.08
N GLU A 392 -12.26 15.20 26.20
CA GLU A 392 -11.68 14.38 27.28
C GLU A 392 -10.36 14.98 27.76
N ASN A 393 -10.46 15.69 28.89
CA ASN A 393 -9.41 16.07 29.85
C ASN A 393 -8.23 16.93 29.39
N GLU A 394 -7.88 17.86 30.28
CA GLU A 394 -6.69 18.71 30.24
C GLU A 394 -5.40 17.87 30.31
N GLU A 395 -4.90 17.41 29.17
CA GLU A 395 -3.51 16.95 29.06
C GLU A 395 -2.80 17.68 27.92
N SER A 396 -1.65 18.24 28.28
CA SER A 396 -0.79 19.03 27.42
C SER A 396 -0.35 18.22 26.19
N ALA A 397 -0.60 18.78 25.01
CA ALA A 397 -0.22 18.23 23.71
C ALA A 397 1.28 18.38 23.40
N ASP A 398 2.13 18.05 24.35
CA ASP A 398 3.57 17.96 24.18
C ASP A 398 3.98 16.51 24.39
N HIS A 399 3.91 15.72 23.32
CA HIS A 399 4.85 14.65 22.96
C HIS A 399 4.23 13.87 21.78
N ILE A 400 5.05 13.58 20.78
CA ILE A 400 4.73 12.89 19.51
C ILE A 400 4.15 13.81 18.43
N LEU A 401 5.02 14.60 17.80
CA LEU A 401 5.10 14.78 16.33
C LEU A 401 6.16 15.85 15.99
N ILE A 402 7.41 15.41 16.04
CA ILE A 402 8.49 16.07 15.32
C ILE A 402 8.40 15.61 13.85
N HIS A 403 8.27 16.60 12.96
CA HIS A 403 8.33 16.55 11.49
C HIS A 403 7.17 15.92 10.71
N CYS A 404 6.27 16.78 10.20
CA CYS A 404 5.93 16.81 8.77
C CYS A 404 5.15 18.09 8.43
N GLY A 405 5.79 18.99 7.69
CA GLY A 405 5.16 20.17 7.11
C GLY A 405 4.24 19.76 5.97
N ALA A 406 2.96 20.10 6.10
CA ALA A 406 1.95 19.92 5.07
C ALA A 406 2.23 20.80 3.84
N ARG A 407 2.18 20.23 2.64
CA ARG A 407 1.96 20.99 1.40
C ARG A 407 1.16 20.17 0.38
N GLU A 408 0.22 20.87 -0.23
CA GLU A 408 -0.92 20.39 -1.04
C GLU A 408 -0.54 19.51 -2.23
N GLU A 409 -1.37 18.50 -2.53
CA GLU A 409 -1.31 17.56 -3.66
C GLU A 409 -2.23 17.98 -4.84
N LYS A 410 -1.78 17.70 -6.07
CA LYS A 410 -2.28 17.98 -7.45
C LYS A 410 -1.27 17.38 -8.45
N GLU A 411 -1.55 16.22 -9.01
CA GLU A 411 -0.65 15.53 -9.94
C GLU A 411 0.02 16.45 -10.99
N SER A 412 1.34 16.35 -11.11
CA SER A 412 2.12 16.91 -12.23
C SER A 412 2.94 15.79 -12.85
N GLY A 413 2.89 15.70 -14.18
CA GLY A 413 3.52 14.65 -14.97
C GLY A 413 4.99 14.45 -14.63
N LEU A 414 5.38 13.19 -14.46
CA LEU A 414 6.78 12.79 -14.48
C LEU A 414 7.32 13.09 -15.88
N GLU A 415 8.15 14.12 -16.02
CA GLU A 415 9.26 14.04 -16.97
C GLU A 415 10.24 13.04 -16.36
N ILE A 416 10.15 11.79 -16.83
CA ILE A 416 11.08 10.73 -16.45
C ILE A 416 12.39 11.04 -17.17
N GLY A 417 13.30 11.75 -16.48
CA GLY A 417 14.72 11.71 -16.84
C GLY A 417 15.21 10.26 -16.86
N ALA A 418 16.30 9.97 -17.57
CA ALA A 418 16.89 8.65 -17.60
C ALA A 418 17.52 8.33 -16.24
N TYR A 419 16.96 7.35 -15.52
CA TYR A 419 17.46 6.89 -14.22
C TYR A 419 17.77 5.39 -14.24
N LEU A 420 18.82 5.03 -13.52
CA LEU A 420 19.16 3.66 -13.18
C LEU A 420 18.68 3.40 -11.75
N PHE A 421 17.83 2.38 -11.60
CA PHE A 421 17.39 1.89 -10.30
C PHE A 421 18.16 0.64 -9.93
N PHE A 422 18.80 0.66 -8.77
CA PHE A 422 19.50 -0.50 -8.24
C PHE A 422 18.62 -1.12 -7.17
N LEU A 423 18.17 -2.34 -7.43
CA LEU A 423 17.60 -3.17 -6.39
C LEU A 423 18.72 -4.03 -5.82
N VAL A 424 19.21 -3.64 -4.65
CA VAL A 424 20.32 -4.29 -3.96
C VAL A 424 19.76 -5.13 -2.82
N TYR A 425 20.04 -6.43 -2.86
CA TYR A 425 19.67 -7.35 -1.80
C TYR A 425 20.87 -7.64 -0.91
N LEU A 426 20.78 -7.27 0.37
CA LEU A 426 21.82 -7.59 1.35
C LEU A 426 21.57 -8.98 1.95
N GLY A 427 22.61 -9.78 2.10
CA GLY A 427 22.53 -11.15 2.61
C GLY A 427 23.56 -11.44 3.70
N LYS A 428 23.33 -12.54 4.43
CA LYS A 428 24.35 -13.08 5.34
C LYS A 428 25.54 -13.60 4.53
N ALA A 429 26.76 -13.38 5.03
CA ALA A 429 27.94 -14.03 4.51
C ALA A 429 27.76 -15.56 4.54
N LYS A 430 27.86 -16.23 3.39
CA LYS A 430 28.16 -17.67 3.41
C LYS A 430 29.55 -17.82 4.03
N PRO A 431 29.75 -18.70 5.02
CA PRO A 431 31.09 -18.98 5.51
C PRO A 431 31.92 -19.42 4.30
N LYS A 432 33.02 -18.71 4.02
CA LYS A 432 34.09 -19.26 3.21
C LYS A 432 34.47 -20.58 3.88
N ASN A 433 34.53 -21.67 3.10
CA ASN A 433 34.97 -22.99 3.53
C ASN A 433 36.09 -22.85 4.56
N VAL A 434 35.77 -23.14 5.82
CA VAL A 434 36.79 -23.30 6.85
C VAL A 434 37.52 -24.59 6.47
N PRO A 435 38.84 -24.57 6.25
CA PRO A 435 39.56 -25.80 5.98
C PRO A 435 39.38 -26.71 7.20
N ARG A 436 38.85 -27.92 6.97
CA ARG A 436 38.89 -28.98 7.98
C ARG A 436 40.36 -29.31 8.24
N GLY A 437 40.86 -28.83 9.37
CA GLY A 437 42.11 -29.23 9.99
C GLY A 437 42.01 -28.79 11.45
N ARG A 438 42.11 -29.66 12.45
CA ARG A 438 43.00 -30.82 12.57
C ARG A 438 42.29 -31.95 13.29
N ASP A 439 42.43 -33.15 12.72
CA ASP A 439 42.36 -34.40 13.46
C ASP A 439 43.38 -34.41 14.59
N VAL A 440 42.92 -34.84 15.76
CA VAL A 440 43.79 -35.32 16.86
C VAL A 440 44.25 -36.74 16.48
N ARG A 441 45.36 -36.75 15.74
CA ARG A 441 46.51 -37.68 15.74
C ARG A 441 46.44 -39.01 16.52
N TYR A 442 46.79 -40.07 15.77
CA TYR A 442 47.70 -41.21 16.09
C TYR A 442 47.18 -42.30 17.05
N LEU A 443 47.20 -43.62 16.76
CA LEU A 443 48.25 -44.46 16.15
C LEU A 443 47.73 -45.89 15.78
N LEU A 444 48.40 -46.50 14.77
CA LEU A 444 48.61 -47.95 14.46
C LEU A 444 47.42 -48.72 13.83
N GLU A 445 47.53 -49.41 12.69
CA GLU A 445 48.64 -50.26 12.18
C GLU A 445 48.90 -50.13 10.65
N GLU A 446 50.17 -50.29 10.27
CA GLU A 446 50.68 -50.61 8.91
C GLU A 446 50.53 -52.15 8.60
N PRO A 447 51.13 -52.71 7.53
CA PRO A 447 50.93 -52.47 6.09
C PRO A 447 50.65 -53.79 5.34
N LEU A 448 50.03 -53.75 4.17
CA LEU A 448 50.31 -54.78 3.15
C LEU A 448 50.43 -54.17 1.74
N PHE A 449 51.67 -54.27 1.28
CA PHE A 449 52.26 -54.26 -0.04
C PHE A 449 51.39 -54.65 -1.27
N SER A 450 51.93 -54.17 -2.40
CA SER A 450 51.96 -54.75 -3.75
C SER A 450 50.74 -54.50 -4.65
N VAL A 451 50.82 -53.66 -5.69
CA VAL A 451 51.60 -53.68 -6.96
C VAL A 451 50.78 -54.30 -8.10
N SER A 452 50.76 -53.53 -9.21
CA SER A 452 50.44 -53.89 -10.61
C SER A 452 48.97 -54.23 -10.90
N SER A 453 48.37 -53.78 -12.02
CA SER A 453 48.93 -53.33 -13.30
C SER A 453 48.10 -52.19 -13.89
#